data_AF-A0ABD2NQL2-F1
#
_entry.id   AF-A0ABD2NQL2-F1
#
_cell.length_a   1.000
_cell.length_b   1.000
_cell.length_c   1.000
_cell.angle_alpha   90.00
_cell.angle_beta   90.00
_cell.angle_gamma   90.00
#
_symmetry.space_group_name_H-M   'P 1'
#
loop_
_entity.id
_entity.type
_entity.pdbx_description
1 polymer ?
#
loop_
_entity_poly.entity_id
_entity_poly.type
_entity_poly.pdbx_seq_one_letter_code
_entity_poly.pdbx_strand_id
1 'polypeptide(L)'
;MEKALDTDALKSPNIMNMFKNKVASLEDENDNAHSCEKLKAIIMDTAEETLPTIEKEKSRDWFDEECKLINERKSRAYRQIVQKHYTRNADDEYREIRRQEDRYSNRRKESIWRRYIKILTTLKSRRCRDENGELINGNTEILKRWRNRNKTALEGKVIKLL
;
A
#
# COMPACT_ATOMS: atom_id res chain seq x y z
N MET A 1 -0.47 -14.31 14.25
CA MET A 1 -0.54 -12.85 14.33
C MET A 1 0.86 -12.33 14.06
N GLU A 2 1.04 -11.48 13.05
CA GLU A 2 2.36 -10.92 12.75
C GLU A 2 2.74 -9.90 13.82
N LYS A 3 3.96 -9.99 14.32
CA LYS A 3 4.55 -9.07 15.29
C LYS A 3 5.36 -8.01 14.54
N ALA A 4 5.31 -6.76 14.98
CA ALA A 4 6.12 -5.66 14.43
C ALA A 4 6.83 -4.93 15.56
N LEU A 5 7.99 -4.33 15.26
CA LEU A 5 8.70 -3.48 16.23
C LEU A 5 8.03 -2.10 16.28
N ASP A 6 7.86 -1.56 17.49
CA ASP A 6 7.33 -0.22 17.68
C ASP A 6 8.39 0.84 17.37
N THR A 7 8.37 1.33 16.13
CA THR A 7 9.28 2.40 15.71
C THR A 7 8.99 3.74 16.39
N ASP A 8 7.78 3.93 16.96
CA ASP A 8 7.44 5.16 17.66
C ASP A 8 8.09 5.25 19.04
N ALA A 9 8.48 4.12 19.62
CA ALA A 9 9.27 4.08 20.85
C ALA A 9 10.62 4.81 20.71
N LEU A 10 11.19 4.87 19.50
CA LEU A 10 12.40 5.64 19.20
C LEU A 10 12.21 7.16 19.35
N LYS A 11 10.97 7.67 19.40
CA LYS A 11 10.71 9.10 19.66
C LYS A 11 11.08 9.48 21.10
N SER A 12 11.17 8.50 22.00
CA SER A 12 11.61 8.72 23.37
C SER A 12 13.13 8.92 23.42
N PRO A 13 13.64 10.02 24.02
CA PRO A 13 15.06 10.32 24.05
C PRO A 13 15.92 9.21 24.69
N ASN A 14 15.35 8.52 25.68
CA ASN A 14 16.04 7.44 26.40
C ASN A 14 16.29 6.23 25.49
N ILE A 15 15.24 5.75 24.80
CA ILE A 15 15.31 4.59 23.89
C ILE A 15 16.20 4.93 22.68
N MET A 16 16.09 6.15 22.15
CA MET A 16 16.96 6.64 21.08
C MET A 16 18.44 6.62 21.47
N ASN A 17 18.79 7.08 22.68
CA ASN A 17 20.17 7.10 23.14
C ASN A 17 20.71 5.69 23.41
N MET A 18 19.89 4.79 23.99
CA MET A 18 20.26 3.38 24.16
C MET A 18 20.55 2.71 22.81
N PHE A 19 19.68 2.94 21.83
CA PHE A 19 19.85 2.40 20.48
C PHE A 19 21.15 2.91 19.83
N LYS A 20 21.38 4.23 19.86
CA LYS A 20 22.60 4.85 19.30
C LYS A 20 23.88 4.34 19.94
N ASN A 21 23.92 4.24 21.27
CA ASN A 21 25.09 3.77 21.99
C ASN A 21 25.41 2.31 21.64
N LYS A 22 24.37 1.49 21.43
CA LYS A 22 24.54 0.08 21.10
C LYS A 22 24.98 -0.15 19.66
N VAL A 23 24.46 0.64 18.71
CA VAL A 23 24.93 0.62 17.32
C VAL A 23 26.38 1.08 17.25
N ALA A 24 26.74 2.19 17.92
CA ALA A 24 28.11 2.69 17.94
C ALA A 24 29.12 1.67 18.50
N SER A 25 28.76 0.92 19.55
CA SER A 25 29.65 -0.13 20.09
C SER A 25 29.89 -1.31 19.14
N LEU A 26 29.05 -1.50 18.12
CA LEU A 26 29.15 -2.60 17.16
C LEU A 26 29.77 -2.14 15.82
N GLU A 27 29.88 -0.83 15.59
CA GLU A 27 30.50 -0.25 14.39
C GLU A 27 32.03 -0.27 14.44
N ASP A 28 32.64 -0.22 15.63
CA ASP A 28 34.11 -0.18 15.81
C ASP A 28 34.82 -1.50 15.42
N GLU A 29 34.09 -2.59 15.16
CA GLU A 29 34.67 -3.92 14.86
C GLU A 29 34.77 -4.28 13.36
N ASN A 30 34.35 -3.45 12.39
CA ASN A 30 34.13 -3.93 11.00
C ASN A 30 34.78 -3.07 9.89
N ASP A 31 35.78 -3.67 9.20
CA ASP A 31 36.43 -3.14 8.01
C ASP A 31 35.52 -3.09 6.75
N ASN A 32 35.11 -1.87 6.43
CA ASN A 32 34.76 -1.18 5.16
C ASN A 32 34.44 -1.83 3.80
N ALA A 33 34.31 -3.14 3.58
CA ALA A 33 34.08 -3.65 2.20
C ALA A 33 32.83 -4.52 1.94
N HIS A 34 32.23 -5.15 2.97
CA HIS A 34 30.98 -5.94 2.84
C HIS A 34 29.84 -5.39 3.73
N SER A 35 29.90 -4.09 3.99
CA SER A 35 29.33 -3.46 5.17
C SER A 35 27.79 -3.38 5.16
N CYS A 36 27.12 -3.19 4.01
CA CYS A 36 25.69 -2.86 4.03
C CYS A 36 24.78 -3.98 4.54
N GLU A 37 25.07 -5.25 4.26
CA GLU A 37 24.27 -6.37 4.76
C GLU A 37 24.54 -6.64 6.24
N LYS A 38 25.80 -6.50 6.67
CA LYS A 38 26.19 -6.63 8.07
C LYS A 38 25.63 -5.51 8.94
N LEU A 39 25.73 -4.26 8.46
CA LEU A 39 25.11 -3.10 9.12
C LEU A 39 23.60 -3.25 9.20
N LYS A 40 22.96 -3.76 8.14
CA LYS A 40 21.53 -4.07 8.18
C LYS A 40 21.21 -5.11 9.25
N ALA A 41 22.01 -6.17 9.39
CA ALA A 41 21.83 -7.17 10.44
C ALA A 41 22.00 -6.56 11.84
N ILE A 42 23.08 -5.80 12.07
CA ILE A 42 23.33 -5.09 13.33
C ILE A 42 22.16 -4.17 13.69
N ILE A 43 21.66 -3.40 12.72
CA ILE A 43 20.51 -2.50 12.93
C ILE A 43 19.24 -3.28 13.27
N MET A 44 19.01 -4.42 12.62
CA MET A 44 17.82 -5.24 12.90
C MET A 44 17.92 -5.91 14.27
N ASP A 45 19.07 -6.48 14.62
CA ASP A 45 19.30 -7.14 15.91
C ASP A 45 19.19 -6.14 17.07
N THR A 46 19.85 -4.99 16.94
CA THR A 46 19.74 -3.91 17.95
C THR A 46 18.32 -3.36 18.05
N ALA A 47 17.56 -3.33 16.96
CA ALA A 47 16.17 -2.91 16.97
C ALA A 47 15.27 -3.96 17.66
N GLU A 48 15.50 -5.25 17.44
CA GLU A 48 14.78 -6.33 18.12
C GLU A 48 15.01 -6.31 19.63
N GLU A 49 16.23 -5.99 20.08
CA GLU A 49 16.56 -5.94 21.51
C GLU A 49 16.04 -4.69 22.23
N THR A 50 15.97 -3.55 21.53
CA THR A 50 15.65 -2.26 22.17
C THR A 50 14.20 -1.85 22.02
N LEU A 51 13.51 -2.30 20.96
CA LEU A 51 12.16 -1.86 20.67
C LEU A 51 11.13 -2.86 21.20
N PRO A 52 10.05 -2.37 21.86
CA PRO A 52 8.98 -3.24 22.26
C PRO A 52 8.28 -3.80 21.02
N THR A 53 7.87 -5.07 21.11
CA THR A 53 7.07 -5.70 20.06
C THR A 53 5.61 -5.30 20.21
N ILE A 54 5.04 -4.76 19.14
CA ILE A 54 3.61 -4.45 19.04
C ILE A 54 2.92 -5.46 18.11
N GLU A 55 1.63 -5.68 18.38
CA GLU A 55 0.79 -6.40 17.43
C GLU A 55 0.70 -5.57 16.17
N LYS A 56 1.10 -6.16 15.04
CA LYS A 56 0.96 -5.49 13.76
C LYS A 56 -0.53 -5.35 13.49
N GLU A 57 -1.03 -4.12 13.45
CA GLU A 57 -2.38 -3.88 12.95
C GLU A 57 -2.49 -4.57 11.59
N LYS A 58 -3.54 -5.37 11.39
CA LYS A 58 -3.82 -5.94 10.07
C LYS A 58 -3.74 -4.81 9.06
N SER A 59 -2.87 -4.97 8.06
CA SER A 59 -2.72 -3.99 7.00
C SER A 59 -4.13 -3.64 6.52
N ARG A 60 -4.52 -2.37 6.67
CA ARG A 60 -5.75 -1.84 6.10
C ARG A 60 -5.54 -1.73 4.60
N ASP A 61 -5.46 -2.89 3.96
CA ASP A 61 -5.38 -3.00 2.53
C ASP A 61 -6.65 -2.40 1.92
N TRP A 62 -6.57 -2.00 0.66
CA TRP A 62 -7.70 -1.38 -0.03
C TRP A 62 -8.89 -2.33 -0.20
N PHE A 63 -8.65 -3.62 -0.05
CA PHE A 63 -9.64 -4.68 -0.03
C PHE A 63 -9.85 -5.17 1.40
N ASP A 64 -10.78 -4.54 2.11
CA ASP A 64 -11.18 -4.92 3.47
C ASP A 64 -12.25 -6.03 3.47
N GLU A 65 -12.60 -6.50 4.67
CA GLU A 65 -13.62 -7.55 4.83
C GLU A 65 -15.00 -7.12 4.27
N GLU A 66 -15.30 -5.82 4.25
CA GLU A 66 -16.51 -5.30 3.60
C GLU A 66 -16.44 -5.43 2.07
N CYS A 67 -15.31 -5.04 1.45
CA CYS A 67 -15.05 -5.30 0.03
C CYS A 67 -15.20 -6.79 -0.32
N LYS A 68 -14.67 -7.67 0.54
CA LYS A 68 -14.77 -9.12 0.37
C LYS A 68 -16.21 -9.60 0.41
N LEU A 69 -16.97 -9.19 1.43
CA LEU A 69 -18.38 -9.57 1.59
C LEU A 69 -19.24 -9.11 0.40
N ILE A 70 -19.05 -7.88 -0.07
CA ILE A 70 -19.79 -7.37 -1.23
C ILE A 70 -19.42 -8.15 -2.49
N ASN A 71 -18.14 -8.47 -2.69
CA ASN A 71 -17.69 -9.27 -3.84
C ASN A 71 -18.23 -10.71 -3.80
N GLU A 72 -18.35 -11.31 -2.62
CA GLU A 72 -18.98 -12.62 -2.43
C GLU A 72 -20.48 -12.60 -2.75
N ARG A 73 -21.20 -11.54 -2.33
CA ARG A 73 -22.61 -11.32 -2.71
C ARG A 73 -22.77 -11.22 -4.23
N LYS A 74 -21.92 -10.41 -4.89
CA LYS A 74 -21.88 -10.28 -6.36
C LYS A 74 -21.64 -11.63 -7.04
N SER A 75 -20.66 -12.40 -6.55
CA SER A 75 -20.32 -13.72 -7.09
C SER A 75 -21.44 -14.74 -6.89
N ARG A 76 -22.15 -14.67 -5.76
CA ARG A 76 -23.32 -15.51 -5.48
C ARG A 76 -24.48 -15.19 -6.43
N ALA A 77 -24.82 -13.92 -6.61
CA ALA A 77 -25.85 -13.49 -7.54
C ALA A 77 -25.51 -13.88 -8.99
N TYR A 78 -24.25 -13.71 -9.40
CA TYR A 78 -23.80 -14.16 -10.73
C TYR A 78 -23.98 -15.68 -10.91
N ARG A 79 -23.55 -16.49 -9.94
CA ARG A 79 -23.75 -17.95 -9.99
C ARG A 79 -25.22 -18.34 -10.09
N GLN A 80 -26.11 -17.64 -9.40
CA GLN A 80 -27.55 -17.89 -9.49
C GLN A 80 -28.10 -17.63 -10.89
N ILE A 81 -27.70 -16.53 -11.55
CA ILE A 81 -28.09 -16.23 -12.94
C ILE A 81 -27.58 -17.31 -13.90
N VAL A 82 -26.33 -17.72 -13.75
CA VAL A 82 -25.70 -18.72 -14.64
C VAL A 82 -26.32 -20.11 -14.46
N GLN A 83 -26.63 -20.51 -13.23
CA GLN A 83 -27.05 -21.89 -12.91
C GLN A 83 -28.56 -22.13 -13.00
N LYS A 84 -29.43 -21.14 -12.69
CA LYS A 84 -30.88 -21.35 -12.51
C LYS A 84 -31.76 -20.86 -13.68
N HIS A 85 -31.15 -20.53 -14.82
CA HIS A 85 -31.72 -19.79 -15.94
C HIS A 85 -31.88 -18.28 -15.69
N TYR A 86 -31.58 -17.52 -16.75
CA TYR A 86 -31.68 -16.08 -16.77
C TYR A 86 -33.13 -15.62 -16.58
N THR A 87 -33.34 -14.73 -15.61
CA THR A 87 -34.60 -13.99 -15.46
C THR A 87 -34.30 -12.50 -15.39
N ARG A 88 -35.21 -11.67 -15.91
CA ARG A 88 -35.05 -10.21 -15.89
C ARG A 88 -34.88 -9.66 -14.47
N ASN A 89 -35.63 -10.20 -13.52
CA ASN A 89 -35.54 -9.81 -12.11
C ASN A 89 -34.18 -10.16 -11.49
N ALA A 90 -33.64 -11.35 -11.76
CA ALA A 90 -32.32 -11.73 -11.26
C ALA A 90 -31.19 -10.89 -11.90
N ASP A 91 -31.31 -10.55 -13.19
CA ASP A 91 -30.39 -9.63 -13.87
C ASP A 91 -30.41 -8.23 -13.24
N ASP A 92 -31.61 -7.69 -12.98
CA ASP A 92 -31.76 -6.39 -12.32
C ASP A 92 -31.17 -6.39 -10.90
N GLU A 93 -31.38 -7.46 -10.13
CA GLU A 93 -30.79 -7.64 -8.80
C GLU A 93 -29.25 -7.71 -8.86
N TYR A 94 -28.70 -8.48 -9.80
CA TYR A 94 -27.25 -8.54 -10.00
C TYR A 94 -26.66 -7.20 -10.43
N ARG A 95 -27.32 -6.47 -11.35
CA ARG A 95 -26.90 -5.14 -11.77
C ARG A 95 -26.84 -4.19 -10.59
N GLU A 96 -27.82 -4.24 -9.69
CA GLU A 96 -27.80 -3.37 -8.51
C GLU A 96 -26.69 -3.74 -7.51
N ILE A 97 -26.51 -5.04 -7.24
CA ILE A 97 -25.39 -5.52 -6.41
C ILE A 97 -24.04 -5.10 -7.01
N ARG A 98 -23.88 -5.20 -8.33
CA ARG A 98 -22.68 -4.75 -9.04
C ARG A 98 -22.46 -3.25 -8.89
N ARG A 99 -23.50 -2.42 -9.05
CA ARG A 99 -23.39 -0.96 -8.84
C ARG A 99 -23.02 -0.61 -7.41
N GLN A 100 -23.51 -1.37 -6.42
CA GLN A 100 -23.15 -1.16 -5.02
C GLN A 100 -21.68 -1.51 -4.76
N GLU A 101 -21.21 -2.64 -5.31
CA GLU A 101 -19.79 -3.03 -5.25
C GLU A 101 -18.89 -1.99 -5.92
N ASP A 102 -19.21 -1.59 -7.15
CA ASP A 102 -18.43 -0.58 -7.87
C ASP A 102 -18.38 0.74 -7.08
N ARG A 103 -19.50 1.19 -6.50
CA ARG A 103 -19.55 2.40 -5.67
C ARG A 103 -18.66 2.27 -4.43
N TYR A 104 -18.75 1.16 -3.70
CA TYR A 104 -17.98 0.95 -2.48
C TYR A 104 -16.48 0.82 -2.77
N SER A 105 -16.12 -0.07 -3.71
CA SER A 105 -14.75 -0.34 -4.15
C SER A 105 -14.06 0.91 -4.69
N ASN A 106 -14.75 1.71 -5.53
CA ASN A 106 -14.19 2.95 -6.06
C ASN A 106 -13.96 3.99 -4.96
N ARG A 107 -14.91 4.19 -4.04
CA ARG A 107 -14.74 5.11 -2.89
C ARG A 107 -13.55 4.70 -2.03
N ARG A 108 -13.40 3.40 -1.75
CA ARG A 108 -12.33 2.87 -0.91
C ARG A 108 -10.96 3.04 -1.56
N LYS A 109 -10.84 2.65 -2.83
CA LYS A 109 -9.65 2.90 -3.66
C LYS A 109 -9.31 4.38 -3.65
N GLU A 110 -10.27 5.26 -3.92
CA GLU A 110 -10.05 6.70 -3.97
C GLU A 110 -9.50 7.27 -2.64
N SER A 111 -10.05 6.84 -1.51
CA SER A 111 -9.55 7.23 -0.18
C SER A 111 -8.09 6.86 0.03
N ILE A 112 -7.69 5.65 -0.39
CA ILE A 112 -6.31 5.17 -0.23
C ILE A 112 -5.37 5.86 -1.22
N TRP A 113 -5.78 6.03 -2.47
CA TRP A 113 -5.03 6.80 -3.46
C TRP A 113 -4.77 8.22 -2.97
N ARG A 114 -5.77 8.88 -2.37
CA ARG A 114 -5.61 10.21 -1.75
C ARG A 114 -4.60 10.20 -0.62
N ARG A 115 -4.63 9.21 0.28
CA ARG A 115 -3.65 9.07 1.36
C ARG A 115 -2.23 8.85 0.80
N TYR A 116 -2.08 8.00 -0.20
CA TYR A 116 -0.80 7.72 -0.85
C TYR A 116 -0.23 8.95 -1.55
N ILE A 117 -1.06 9.70 -2.27
CA ILE A 117 -0.68 10.99 -2.88
C ILE A 117 -0.20 11.96 -1.80
N LYS A 118 -0.95 12.11 -0.69
CA LYS A 118 -0.55 12.98 0.42
C LYS A 118 0.84 12.64 0.95
N ILE A 119 1.14 11.35 1.14
CA ILE A 119 2.46 10.89 1.58
C ILE A 119 3.53 11.25 0.55
N LEU A 120 3.31 10.95 -0.73
CA LEU A 120 4.28 11.23 -1.80
C LEU A 120 4.51 12.73 -2.01
N THR A 121 3.49 13.57 -1.85
CA THR A 121 3.61 15.03 -1.90
C THR A 121 4.42 15.55 -0.71
N THR A 122 4.18 15.03 0.51
CA THR A 122 4.96 15.39 1.70
C THR A 122 6.43 15.00 1.53
N LEU A 123 6.69 13.80 0.99
CA LEU A 123 8.04 13.31 0.70
C LEU A 123 8.66 13.96 -0.56
N LYS A 124 7.97 14.92 -1.20
CA LYS A 124 8.38 15.60 -2.44
C LYS A 124 8.86 14.63 -3.54
N SER A 125 8.19 13.47 -3.61
CA SER A 125 8.56 12.38 -4.51
C SER A 125 8.55 12.83 -5.96
N ARG A 126 9.49 12.31 -6.76
CA ARG A 126 9.57 12.55 -8.21
C ARG A 126 8.26 12.23 -8.93
N ARG A 127 7.44 11.30 -8.40
CA ARG A 127 6.15 10.93 -8.99
C ARG A 127 5.08 12.02 -8.90
N CYS A 128 5.25 13.00 -8.02
CA CYS A 128 4.35 14.14 -7.86
C CYS A 128 4.90 15.41 -8.51
N ARG A 129 5.92 15.28 -9.36
CA ARG A 129 6.50 16.41 -10.12
C ARG A 129 6.02 16.42 -11.56
N ASP A 130 5.89 17.62 -12.10
CA ASP A 130 5.54 17.88 -13.49
C ASP A 130 6.73 17.55 -14.44
N GLU A 131 6.65 17.97 -15.71
CA GLU A 131 7.72 17.75 -16.70
C GLU A 131 8.92 18.68 -16.48
N ASN A 132 8.71 19.80 -15.80
CA ASN A 132 9.73 20.80 -15.47
C ASN A 132 10.41 20.52 -14.12
N GLY A 133 9.93 19.53 -13.36
CA GLY A 133 10.46 19.15 -12.04
C GLY A 133 9.80 19.87 -10.86
N GLU A 134 8.75 20.65 -11.11
CA GLU A 134 7.97 21.37 -10.10
C GLU A 134 6.92 20.47 -9.46
N LEU A 135 6.60 20.73 -8.18
CA LEU A 135 5.65 19.93 -7.43
C LEU A 135 4.20 20.27 -7.87
N ILE A 136 3.43 19.24 -8.24
CA ILE A 136 2.03 19.42 -8.65
C ILE A 136 1.19 19.67 -7.39
N ASN A 137 0.56 20.84 -7.29
CA ASN A 137 -0.23 21.24 -6.12
C ASN A 137 -1.69 20.71 -6.11
N GLY A 138 -2.05 19.83 -7.05
CA GLY A 138 -3.43 19.32 -7.20
C GLY A 138 -3.53 17.79 -7.25
N ASN A 139 -4.29 17.20 -6.32
CA ASN A 139 -4.54 15.74 -6.29
C ASN A 139 -5.16 15.20 -7.59
N THR A 140 -6.07 15.96 -8.19
CA THR A 140 -6.71 15.62 -9.48
C THR A 140 -5.71 15.56 -10.62
N GLU A 141 -4.75 16.48 -10.65
CA GLU A 141 -3.74 16.57 -11.71
C GLU A 141 -2.69 15.48 -11.56
N ILE A 142 -2.29 15.16 -10.32
CA ILE A 142 -1.45 14.00 -10.00
C ILE A 142 -2.12 12.70 -10.47
N LEU A 143 -3.42 12.51 -10.15
CA LEU A 143 -4.17 11.32 -10.55
C LEU A 143 -4.31 11.20 -12.07
N LYS A 144 -4.61 12.29 -12.78
CA LYS A 144 -4.67 12.31 -14.26
C LYS A 144 -3.33 11.90 -14.87
N ARG A 145 -2.23 12.48 -14.39
CA ARG A 145 -0.87 12.15 -14.87
C ARG A 145 -0.51 10.69 -14.61
N TRP A 146 -0.82 10.16 -13.43
CA TRP A 146 -0.59 8.75 -13.12
C TRP A 146 -1.47 7.83 -13.96
N ARG A 147 -2.72 8.20 -14.21
CA ARG A 147 -3.61 7.48 -15.12
C ARG A 147 -3.01 7.44 -16.53
N ASN A 148 -2.52 8.57 -17.04
CA ASN A 148 -1.93 8.66 -18.37
C ASN A 148 -0.65 7.83 -18.48
N ARG A 149 0.27 7.90 -17.50
CA ARG A 149 1.48 7.04 -17.48
C ARG A 149 1.16 5.55 -17.44
N ASN A 150 0.16 5.14 -16.66
CA ASN A 150 -0.25 3.74 -16.60
C ASN A 150 -0.96 3.30 -17.89
N LYS A 151 -1.72 4.21 -18.54
CA LYS A 151 -2.35 3.94 -19.83
C LYS A 151 -1.31 3.71 -20.92
N THR A 152 -0.28 4.57 -21.02
CA THR A 152 0.85 4.38 -21.96
C THR A 152 1.67 3.13 -21.62
N ALA A 153 1.80 2.76 -20.34
CA ALA A 153 2.49 1.54 -19.93
C ALA A 153 1.69 0.25 -20.23
N LEU A 154 0.36 0.32 -20.32
CA LEU A 154 -0.51 -0.77 -20.75
C LEU A 154 -0.57 -0.87 -22.29
N GLU A 155 -0.62 0.27 -22.99
CA GLU A 155 -0.58 0.32 -24.45
C GLU A 155 0.80 -0.08 -25.01
N GLY A 156 1.88 0.18 -24.29
CA GLY A 156 3.23 -0.29 -24.62
C GLY A 156 3.52 -1.75 -24.25
N LYS A 157 2.59 -2.44 -23.57
CA LYS A 157 2.69 -3.87 -23.21
C LYS A 157 1.77 -4.78 -24.03
N VAL A 158 1.27 -4.33 -25.16
CA VAL A 158 0.80 -5.25 -26.23
C VAL A 158 2.05 -5.71 -27.01
N ILE A 159 2.91 -6.47 -26.33
CA ILE A 159 3.87 -7.32 -27.03
C ILE A 159 3.03 -8.44 -27.65
N LYS A 160 3.00 -8.50 -28.98
CA LYS A 160 2.46 -9.61 -29.78
C LYS A 160 2.87 -10.93 -29.12
N LEU A 161 1.89 -11.72 -28.71
CA LEU A 161 2.08 -13.15 -28.56
C LEU A 161 2.32 -13.70 -29.97
N LEU A 162 3.60 -13.90 -30.31
CA LEU A 162 4.00 -14.96 -31.23
C LEU A 162 4.07 -16.25 -30.43
#